data_AF-A0A9P6P1G2-F1
#
_entry.id   AF-A0A9P6P1G2-F1
#
_cell.length_a   1.000
_cell.length_b   1.000
_cell.length_c   1.000
_cell.angle_alpha   90.00
_cell.angle_beta   90.00
_cell.angle_gamma   90.00
#
_symmetry.space_group_name_H-M   'P 1'
#
loop_
_entity.id
_entity.type
_entity.pdbx_description
1 polymer ?
#
loop_
_entity_poly.entity_id
_entity_poly.type
_entity_poly.pdbx_seq_one_letter_code
_entity_poly.pdbx_strand_id
1 'polypeptide(L)' 'MEGYSVIGYARKSRRNEVKESRIRLLQLMIKRLKERSLVDNVFVSPCANANELIAERDLIRDDELLKQLDVDGDAQ' A
#
# COMPACT_ATOMS: atom_id res chain seq x y z
N MET A 1 -20.38 16.39 -1.06
CA MET A 1 -20.06 15.51 -2.20
C MET A 1 -20.64 14.15 -1.88
N GLU A 2 -21.40 13.59 -2.80
CA GLU A 2 -22.33 12.47 -2.55
C GLU A 2 -21.62 11.12 -2.43
N GLY A 3 -21.65 10.56 -1.22
CA GLY A 3 -21.91 9.13 -0.94
C GLY A 3 -20.85 8.08 -1.23
N TYR A 4 -19.81 8.36 -2.02
CA TYR A 4 -18.80 7.36 -2.39
C TYR A 4 -17.43 7.68 -1.79
N SER A 5 -16.78 6.65 -1.26
CA SER A 5 -15.38 6.72 -0.86
C SER A 5 -14.49 6.06 -1.91
N VAL A 6 -13.51 6.81 -2.40
CA VAL A 6 -12.50 6.35 -3.33
C VAL A 6 -11.33 5.78 -2.54
N ILE A 7 -11.03 4.50 -2.80
CA ILE A 7 -9.94 3.79 -2.13
C ILE A 7 -8.74 3.73 -3.08
N GLY A 8 -7.62 4.30 -2.65
CA GLY A 8 -6.33 4.14 -3.28
C GLY A 8 -5.68 2.83 -2.84
N TYR A 9 -5.11 2.09 -3.79
CA TYR A 9 -4.38 0.86 -3.49
C TYR A 9 -2.98 0.91 -4.10
N ALA A 10 -1.97 0.56 -3.31
CA ALA A 10 -0.60 0.41 -3.77
C ALA A 10 -0.01 -0.95 -3.36
N ARG A 11 0.92 -1.46 -4.16
CA ARG A 11 1.59 -2.74 -3.87
C ARG A 11 3.05 -2.74 -4.29
N LYS A 12 3.84 -3.58 -3.62
CA LYS A 12 5.25 -3.83 -3.98
C LYS A 12 5.58 -5.32 -3.97
N SER A 13 6.19 -5.79 -5.06
CA SER A 13 6.59 -7.19 -5.25
C SER A 13 7.61 -7.66 -4.21
N ARG A 14 7.62 -8.96 -3.94
CA ARG A 14 8.65 -9.61 -3.13
C ARG A 14 9.95 -9.63 -3.93
N ARG A 15 10.84 -8.68 -3.67
CA ARG A 15 12.19 -8.62 -4.23
C ARG A 15 13.16 -8.33 -3.09
N ASN A 16 14.40 -8.76 -3.26
CA ASN A 16 15.52 -8.48 -2.36
C ASN A 16 15.98 -7.01 -2.47
N GLU A 17 15.04 -6.07 -2.38
CA GLU A 17 15.31 -4.64 -2.22
C GLU A 17 15.44 -4.33 -0.72
N VAL A 18 16.33 -3.41 -0.37
CA VAL A 18 16.53 -3.00 1.04
C VAL A 18 15.24 -2.39 1.59
N LYS A 19 14.94 -2.64 2.87
CA LYS A 19 13.67 -2.26 3.52
C LYS A 19 13.35 -0.77 3.34
N GLU A 20 14.34 0.09 3.47
CA GLU A 20 14.22 1.55 3.33
C GLU A 20 13.82 1.94 1.90
N SER A 21 14.34 1.24 0.89
CA SER A 21 13.96 1.48 -0.50
C SER A 21 12.49 1.12 -0.74
N ARG A 22 12.02 0.02 -0.15
CA ARG A 22 10.61 -0.39 -0.23
C ARG A 22 9.70 0.65 0.43
N ILE A 23 10.03 1.09 1.64
CA ILE A 23 9.30 2.13 2.37
C ILE A 23 9.22 3.41 1.54
N ARG A 24 10.38 3.89 1.04
CA ARG A 24 10.45 5.12 0.23
C ARG A 24 9.56 5.04 -1.02
N LEU A 25 9.58 3.90 -1.71
CA LEU A 25 8.78 3.72 -2.93
C LEU A 25 7.28 3.63 -2.63
N LEU A 26 6.90 2.90 -1.58
CA LEU A 26 5.50 2.83 -1.13
C LEU A 26 5.00 4.22 -0.72
N GLN A 27 5.79 4.96 0.09
CA GLN A 27 5.45 6.32 0.51
C GLN A 27 5.27 7.27 -0.68
N LEU A 28 6.09 7.14 -1.73
CA LEU A 28 5.92 7.91 -2.96
C LEU A 28 4.62 7.55 -3.70
N MET A 29 4.24 6.28 -3.74
CA MET A 29 2.97 5.85 -4.34
C MET A 29 1.77 6.38 -3.55
N ILE A 30 1.81 6.25 -2.22
CA ILE A 30 0.79 6.77 -1.30
C ILE A 30 0.60 8.27 -1.50
N LYS A 31 1.69 9.03 -1.51
CA LYS A 31 1.67 10.47 -1.75
C LYS A 31 0.97 10.81 -3.07
N ARG A 32 1.28 10.07 -4.14
CA ARG A 32 0.65 10.29 -5.46
C ARG A 32 -0.84 9.94 -5.46
N LEU A 33 -1.26 8.91 -4.75
CA LEU A 33 -2.68 8.56 -4.61
C LEU A 33 -3.43 9.70 -3.90
N LYS A 34 -2.89 10.20 -2.78
CA LYS A 34 -3.50 11.32 -2.04
C LYS A 34 -3.51 12.62 -2.85
N GLU A 35 -2.38 13.03 -3.42
CA GLU A 35 -2.25 14.35 -4.05
C GLU A 35 -2.86 14.44 -5.46
N ARG A 36 -2.80 13.36 -6.25
CA ARG A 36 -3.23 13.40 -7.66
C ARG A 36 -4.52 12.66 -7.94
N SER A 37 -4.78 11.60 -7.18
CA SER A 37 -5.98 10.79 -7.36
C SER A 37 -7.07 11.15 -6.36
N LEU A 38 -6.78 12.03 -5.38
CA LEU A 38 -7.72 12.56 -4.38
C LEU A 38 -8.53 11.44 -3.69
N VAL A 39 -7.85 10.35 -3.35
CA VAL A 39 -8.46 9.20 -2.69
C VAL A 39 -8.75 9.52 -1.22
N ASP A 40 -9.83 8.94 -0.68
CA ASP A 40 -10.23 9.14 0.71
C ASP A 40 -9.40 8.28 1.67
N ASN A 41 -9.05 7.06 1.25
CA ASN A 41 -8.22 6.14 2.04
C ASN A 41 -7.19 5.46 1.14
N VAL A 42 -6.05 5.06 1.71
CA VAL A 42 -4.97 4.34 1.03
C VAL A 42 -4.66 3.05 1.77
N PHE A 43 -4.76 1.93 1.06
CA PHE A 43 -4.33 0.63 1.53
C PHE A 43 -3.12 0.13 0.74
N VAL A 44 -2.25 -0.63 1.41
CA VAL A 44 -1.02 -1.13 0.81
C VAL A 44 -0.78 -2.60 1.04
N SER A 45 -0.37 -3.31 -0.01
CA SER A 45 0.26 -4.63 0.14
C SER A 45 1.77 -4.50 -0.02
N PRO A 46 2.53 -4.42 1.09
CA PRO A 46 3.94 -4.05 1.03
C PRO A 46 4.83 -5.12 0.40
N CYS A 47 4.42 -6.39 0.46
CA CYS A 47 5.20 -7.55 0.03
C CYS A 47 4.34 -8.58 -0.74
N ALA A 48 3.78 -8.15 -1.87
CA ALA A 48 2.89 -8.97 -2.70
C ALA A 48 3.23 -8.91 -4.19
N ASN A 49 3.32 -10.07 -4.81
CA ASN A 49 3.48 -10.21 -6.26
C ASN A 49 2.14 -9.94 -6.98
N ALA A 50 2.24 -9.60 -8.26
CA ALA A 50 1.08 -9.20 -9.06
C ALA A 50 0.09 -10.36 -9.29
N ASN A 51 0.60 -11.58 -9.33
CA ASN A 51 -0.13 -12.81 -9.62
C ASN A 51 -0.75 -13.45 -8.37
N GLU A 52 -0.50 -12.93 -7.17
CA GLU A 52 -1.13 -13.40 -5.94
C GLU A 52 -2.57 -12.89 -5.85
N LEU A 53 -3.48 -13.75 -5.38
CA LEU A 53 -4.87 -13.39 -5.15
C LEU A 53 -4.94 -12.29 -4.09
N ILE A 54 -5.87 -11.34 -4.23
CA ILE A 54 -5.97 -10.23 -3.27
C ILE A 54 -6.17 -10.71 -1.83
N ALA A 55 -6.96 -11.77 -1.64
CA ALA A 55 -7.21 -12.38 -0.33
C ALA A 55 -5.98 -13.09 0.27
N GLU A 56 -4.98 -13.41 -0.56
CA GLU A 56 -3.71 -13.99 -0.12
C GLU A 56 -2.63 -12.93 0.11
N ARG A 57 -2.88 -11.69 -0.35
CA ARG A 57 -2.01 -10.57 -0.03
C ARG A 57 -2.17 -10.26 1.46
N ASP A 58 -1.07 -9.84 2.06
CA ASP A 58 -1.04 -9.37 3.44
C ASP A 58 -1.23 -10.46 4.52
N LEU A 59 -1.39 -11.74 4.13
CA LEU A 59 -1.24 -12.90 5.04
C LEU A 59 0.11 -12.92 5.77
N ILE A 60 1.13 -12.33 5.16
CA ILE A 60 2.44 -12.08 5.77
C ILE A 60 2.55 -10.58 5.99
N ARG A 61 2.19 -10.14 7.21
CA ARG A 61 2.23 -8.73 7.62
C ARG A 61 3.65 -8.32 8.04
N ASP A 62 4.13 -7.21 7.50
CA ASP A 62 5.31 -6.49 8.01
C ASP A 62 4.81 -5.24 8.74
N ASP A 63 4.32 -5.45 9.98
CA ASP A 63 3.76 -4.39 10.82
C ASP A 63 4.74 -3.23 11.03
N GLU A 64 6.03 -3.55 11.12
CA GLU A 64 7.06 -2.55 11.34
C GLU A 64 7.27 -1.67 10.11
N LEU A 65 7.06 -2.21 8.91
CA LEU A 65 7.03 -1.43 7.67
C LEU A 65 5.75 -0.59 7.58
N LEU A 66 4.58 -1.17 7.89
CA LEU A 66 3.30 -0.45 7.80
C LEU A 66 3.27 0.77 8.72
N LYS A 67 3.81 0.67 9.94
CA LYS A 67 3.94 1.80 10.88
C LYS A 67 4.77 2.97 10.33
N GLN A 68 5.63 2.72 9.35
CA GLN A 68 6.48 3.73 8.73
C GLN A 68 5.82 4.38 7.50
N LEU A 69 4.61 3.96 7.12
CA LEU A 69 3.86 4.47 5.98
C LEU A 69 2.67 5.30 6.43
N ASP A 70 2.36 6.34 5.66
CA ASP A 70 1.18 7.19 5.87
C ASP A 70 -0.06 6.57 5.20
N VAL A 71 -0.50 5.42 5.70
CA VAL A 71 -1.58 4.60 5.14
C VAL A 71 -2.68 4.35 6.15
N ASP A 72 -3.88 4.07 5.65
CA ASP A 72 -5.06 3.75 6.46
C ASP A 72 -5.10 2.26 6.84
N GLY A 73 -4.38 1.41 6.08
CA GLY A 73 -4.18 0.01 6.40
C GLY A 73 -3.52 -0.81 5.30
N ASP A 74 -3.70 -2.13 5.39
CA ASP A 74 -3.41 -3.11 4.35
C ASP A 74 -4.70 -3.63 3.71
N ALA A 75 -4.61 -4.41 2.63
CA ALA A 75 -5.79 -4.83 1.85
C ALA A 75 -6.46 -6.10 2.38
N GLN A 76 -6.36 -6.36 3.70
CA GLN A 76 -6.87 -7.56 4.37
C GLN A 76 -8.27 -7.37 4.96
#